data_AF-A0A5N7JRD0-F1
#
_entry.id   AF-A0A5N7JRD0-F1
#
_cell.length_a   1.000
_cell.length_b   1.000
_cell.length_c   1.000
_cell.angle_alpha   90.00
_cell.angle_beta   90.00
_cell.angle_gamma   90.00
#
_symmetry.space_group_name_H-M   'P 1'
#
loop_
_entity.id
_entity.type
_entity.pdbx_description
1 polymer ?
#
loop_
_entity_poly.entity_id
_entity_poly.type
_entity_poly.pdbx_seq_one_letter_code
_entity_poly.pdbx_strand_id
1 'polypeptide(L)'
;MVNQAQIPDLANLKRVAEAAENTFAELCKSGGDDLAEAWDKAELEFMDAANSTALLALIAHIEALRGLYQMHKQTETREMRRLKCENESLRSKLSEAI
;
A
#
# COMPACT_ATOMS: atom_id res chain seq x y z
N MET A 1 3.59 -23.54 3.45
CA MET A 1 2.46 -22.81 4.06
C MET A 1 2.88 -21.36 4.15
N VAL A 2 2.27 -20.47 3.36
CA VAL A 2 2.60 -19.05 3.36
C VAL A 2 2.01 -18.48 4.64
N ASN A 3 2.85 -18.10 5.60
CA ASN A 3 2.41 -17.30 6.74
C ASN A 3 1.83 -16.02 6.16
N GLN A 4 0.51 -15.89 6.22
CA GLN A 4 -0.18 -14.64 5.97
C GLN A 4 0.46 -13.62 6.90
N ALA A 5 1.31 -12.76 6.35
CA ALA A 5 1.77 -11.57 7.02
C ALA A 5 0.51 -10.85 7.47
N GLN A 6 0.26 -10.84 8.78
CA GLN A 6 -0.81 -10.07 9.40
C GLN A 6 -0.56 -8.62 9.00
N ILE A 7 -1.27 -8.19 7.96
CA ILE A 7 -1.37 -6.78 7.62
C ILE A 7 -1.96 -6.13 8.86
N PRO A 8 -1.28 -5.16 9.50
CA PRO A 8 -1.81 -4.48 10.67
C PRO A 8 -3.16 -3.92 10.32
N ASP A 9 -4.18 -4.24 11.12
CA ASP A 9 -5.52 -3.72 10.94
C ASP A 9 -5.46 -2.19 10.99
N LEU A 10 -5.64 -1.56 9.82
CA LEU A 10 -5.58 -0.11 9.65
C LEU A 10 -6.57 0.61 10.58
N ALA A 11 -7.72 -0.01 10.86
CA ALA A 11 -8.71 0.54 11.78
C ALA A 11 -8.17 0.55 13.21
N ASN A 12 -7.47 -0.52 13.61
CA ASN A 12 -6.81 -0.59 14.91
C ASN A 12 -5.66 0.42 15.02
N LEU A 13 -4.87 0.59 13.97
CA LEU A 13 -3.77 1.56 13.94
C LEU A 13 -4.28 3.01 14.10
N LYS A 14 -5.36 3.34 13.40
CA LYS A 14 -5.99 4.67 13.49
C LYS A 14 -6.56 4.93 14.89
N ARG A 15 -7.24 3.94 15.48
CA ARG A 15 -7.78 4.03 16.84
C ARG A 15 -6.67 4.26 17.88
N VAL A 16 -5.54 3.57 17.76
CA VAL A 16 -4.40 3.73 18.67
C VAL A 16 -3.76 5.10 18.51
N ALA A 17 -3.61 5.60 17.28
CA ALA A 17 -3.11 6.95 17.03
C ALA A 17 -4.00 8.05 17.64
N GLU A 18 -5.32 7.94 17.47
CA GLU A 18 -6.29 8.89 18.06
C GLU A 18 -6.31 8.81 19.59
N ALA A 19 -6.17 7.61 20.17
CA ALA A 19 -6.08 7.44 21.62
C ALA A 19 -4.81 8.11 22.18
N ALA A 20 -3.67 7.91 21.53
CA ALA A 20 -2.43 8.58 21.88
C ALA A 20 -2.62 10.11 21.82
N GLU A 21 -3.06 10.66 20.69
CA GLU A 21 -3.22 12.11 20.53
C GLU A 21 -4.12 12.76 21.62
N ASN A 22 -5.20 12.07 22.02
CA ASN A 22 -6.07 12.53 23.10
C ASN A 22 -5.40 12.49 24.47
N THR A 23 -4.67 11.42 24.79
CA THR A 23 -3.93 11.31 26.05
C THR A 23 -2.80 12.34 26.11
N PHE A 24 -2.16 12.69 24.99
CA PHE A 24 -1.21 13.80 24.93
C PHE A 24 -1.85 15.14 25.31
N ALA A 25 -3.02 15.40 24.73
CA ALA A 25 -3.74 16.63 24.95
C ALA A 25 -4.22 16.77 26.40
N GLU A 26 -4.51 15.65 27.08
CA GLU A 26 -4.77 15.61 28.52
C GLU A 26 -3.50 15.83 29.35
N LEU A 27 -2.35 15.31 28.91
CA LEU A 27 -1.03 15.52 29.54
C LEU A 27 -0.62 16.98 29.59
N CYS A 28 -0.76 17.65 28.44
CA CYS A 28 -0.46 19.08 28.31
C CYS A 28 -1.39 19.95 29.17
N LYS A 29 -2.57 19.44 29.55
CA LYS A 29 -3.53 20.15 30.42
C LYS A 29 -3.30 19.89 31.91
N SER A 30 -2.76 18.73 32.30
CA SER A 30 -2.67 18.30 33.70
C SER A 30 -1.38 18.72 34.43
N GLY A 31 -0.37 19.22 33.71
CA GLY A 31 0.86 19.72 34.33
C GLY A 31 1.97 18.69 34.55
N GLY A 32 1.79 17.45 34.07
CA GLY A 32 2.89 16.58 33.63
C GLY A 32 3.30 15.40 34.51
N ASP A 33 3.07 15.39 35.83
CA ASP A 33 3.67 14.34 36.68
C ASP A 33 2.93 12.99 36.65
N ASP A 34 1.60 12.97 36.76
CA ASP A 34 0.84 11.70 36.83
C ASP A 34 0.65 11.02 35.46
N LEU A 35 0.97 11.72 34.37
CA LEU A 35 0.61 11.28 33.02
C LEU A 35 1.83 10.87 32.18
N ALA A 36 3.06 11.14 32.64
CA ALA A 36 4.30 10.72 31.98
C ALA A 36 4.38 9.20 31.82
N GLU A 37 3.97 8.42 32.82
CA GLU A 37 3.93 6.95 32.74
C GLU A 37 2.87 6.44 31.74
N ALA A 38 1.72 7.10 31.66
CA ALA A 38 0.70 6.80 30.65
C ALA A 38 1.20 7.14 29.24
N TRP A 39 2.08 8.14 29.13
CA TRP A 39 2.68 8.59 27.89
C TRP A 39 3.78 7.66 27.38
N ASP A 40 4.70 7.26 28.25
CA ASP A 40 5.72 6.25 27.94
C ASP A 40 5.07 4.94 27.51
N LYS A 41 3.96 4.55 28.16
CA LYS A 41 3.21 3.35 27.79
C LYS A 41 2.52 3.49 26.43
N ALA A 42 1.86 4.62 26.17
CA ALA A 42 1.20 4.89 24.88
C ALA A 42 2.21 4.99 23.73
N GLU A 43 3.39 5.57 23.97
CA GLU A 43 4.48 5.64 23.01
C GLU A 43 5.04 4.24 22.72
N LEU A 44 5.28 3.42 23.74
CA LEU A 44 5.74 2.04 23.56
C LEU A 44 4.72 1.20 22.78
N GLU A 45 3.42 1.31 23.11
CA GLU A 45 2.33 0.64 22.39
C GLU A 45 2.18 1.16 20.96
N PHE A 46 2.39 2.45 20.72
CA PHE A 46 2.42 3.03 19.39
C PHE A 46 3.63 2.54 18.58
N MET A 47 4.83 2.46 19.17
CA MET A 47 6.02 1.93 18.50
C MET A 47 5.89 0.44 18.20
N ASP A 48 5.27 -0.34 19.08
CA ASP A 48 5.00 -1.77 18.87
C ASP A 48 3.92 -1.99 17.79
N ALA A 49 2.87 -1.16 17.77
CA ALA A 49 1.83 -1.18 16.74
C ALA A 49 2.33 -0.64 15.39
N ALA A 50 3.18 0.37 15.39
CA ALA A 50 3.89 0.91 14.23
C ALA A 50 5.08 0.03 13.85
N ASN A 51 4.92 -1.29 13.92
CA ASN A 51 5.93 -2.27 13.58
C ASN A 51 6.42 -2.00 12.15
N SER A 52 7.61 -1.40 12.06
CA SER A 52 8.25 -0.97 10.82
C SER A 52 8.27 -2.08 9.77
N THR A 53 8.38 -3.33 10.22
CA THR A 53 8.31 -4.54 9.39
C THR A 53 7.03 -4.64 8.58
N ALA A 54 5.88 -4.32 9.17
CA ALA A 54 4.59 -4.44 8.52
C ALA A 54 4.34 -3.29 7.53
N LEU A 55 4.79 -2.07 7.87
CA LEU A 55 4.79 -0.94 6.94
C LEU A 55 5.72 -1.21 5.75
N LEU A 56 6.92 -1.74 6.00
CA LEU A 56 7.87 -2.15 4.97
C LEU A 56 7.32 -3.27 4.09
N ALA A 57 6.62 -4.25 4.67
CA ALA A 57 5.94 -5.29 3.91
C ALA A 57 4.84 -4.72 3.00
N LEU A 58 4.05 -3.77 3.49
CA LEU A 58 3.05 -3.06 2.69
C LEU A 58 3.69 -2.26 1.54
N ILE A 59 4.80 -1.56 1.80
CA ILE A 59 5.55 -0.84 0.77
C ILE A 59 6.06 -1.82 -0.31
N ALA A 60 6.68 -2.94 0.10
CA ALA A 60 7.14 -3.97 -0.82
C ALA A 60 6.00 -4.56 -1.66
N HIS A 61 4.82 -4.77 -1.05
CA HIS A 61 3.63 -5.22 -1.77
C HIS A 61 3.14 -4.19 -2.79
N ILE A 62 3.13 -2.90 -2.45
CA ILE A 62 2.75 -1.81 -3.36
C ILE A 62 3.73 -1.76 -4.55
N GLU A 63 5.02 -1.88 -4.30
CA GLU A 63 6.04 -1.89 -5.35
C GLU A 63 5.89 -3.09 -6.30
N ALA A 64 5.65 -4.28 -5.76
CA ALA A 64 5.38 -5.48 -6.55
C ALA A 64 4.13 -5.31 -7.43
N LEU A 65 3.04 -4.76 -6.88
CA LEU A 65 1.81 -4.48 -7.63
C LEU A 65 2.04 -3.46 -8.74
N ARG A 66 2.80 -2.39 -8.48
CA ARG A 66 3.19 -1.41 -9.51
C ARG A 66 3.99 -2.05 -10.64
N GLY A 67 4.93 -2.93 -10.31
CA GLY A 67 5.68 -3.69 -11.31
C GLY A 67 4.78 -4.56 -12.18
N LEU A 68 3.87 -5.33 -11.57
CA LEU A 68 2.91 -6.16 -12.30
C LEU A 68 2.00 -5.33 -13.23
N TYR A 69 1.50 -4.18 -12.74
CA TYR A 69 0.69 -3.28 -13.55
C TYR A 69 1.45 -2.74 -14.77
N GLN A 70 2.72 -2.35 -14.59
CA GLN A 70 3.56 -1.88 -15.70
C GLN A 70 3.78 -2.97 -16.75
N MET A 71 4.09 -4.20 -16.31
CA MET A 71 4.26 -5.36 -17.21
C MET A 71 2.98 -5.67 -17.99
N HIS A 72 1.83 -5.63 -17.31
CA HIS A 72 0.54 -5.81 -17.97
C HIS A 72 0.30 -4.76 -19.05
N LYS A 73 0.47 -3.47 -18.70
CA LYS A 73 0.33 -2.35 -19.65
C LYS A 73 1.24 -2.47 -20.88
N GLN A 74 2.49 -2.90 -20.68
CA GLN A 74 3.43 -3.13 -21.78
C GLN A 74 2.98 -4.28 -22.69
N THR A 75 2.50 -5.37 -22.08
CA THR A 75 1.99 -6.54 -22.81
C THR A 75 0.77 -6.17 -23.65
N GLU A 76 -0.22 -5.49 -23.08
CA GLU A 76 -1.40 -5.02 -23.81
C GLU A 76 -1.02 -4.09 -24.97
N THR A 77 -0.08 -3.16 -24.74
CA THR A 77 0.41 -2.26 -25.78
C THR A 77 1.07 -3.03 -26.92
N ARG A 78 1.85 -4.06 -26.60
CA ARG A 78 2.51 -4.92 -27.60
C ARG A 78 1.50 -5.72 -28.42
N GLU A 79 0.54 -6.36 -27.78
CA GLU A 79 -0.49 -7.14 -28.46
C GLU A 79 -1.38 -6.25 -29.32
N MET A 80 -1.76 -5.06 -28.83
CA MET A 80 -2.53 -4.10 -29.62
C MET A 80 -1.78 -3.65 -30.88
N ARG A 81 -0.47 -3.40 -30.79
CA ARG A 81 0.35 -3.07 -31.97
C ARG A 81 0.39 -4.23 -32.96
N ARG A 82 0.59 -5.46 -32.46
CA ARG A 82 0.60 -6.66 -33.30
C ARG A 82 -0.72 -6.83 -34.06
N LEU A 83 -1.84 -6.74 -33.35
CA LEU A 83 -3.17 -6.85 -33.95
C LEU A 83 -3.44 -5.76 -34.99
N LYS A 84 -3.00 -4.52 -34.75
CA LYS A 84 -3.10 -3.43 -35.74
C LYS A 84 -2.32 -3.75 -37.02
N CYS A 85 -1.05 -4.16 -36.90
CA CYS A 85 -0.24 -4.53 -38.05
C CYS A 85 -0.83 -5.72 -38.82
N GLU A 86 -1.37 -6.72 -38.11
CA GLU A 86 -2.02 -7.86 -38.74
C GLU A 86 -3.30 -7.43 -39.48
N ASN A 87 -4.11 -6.55 -38.88
CA ASN A 87 -5.31 -6.01 -39.53
C ASN A 87 -4.96 -5.21 -40.80
N GLU A 88 -3.94 -4.36 -40.74
CA GLU A 88 -3.43 -3.60 -41.89
C GLU A 88 -2.94 -4.53 -43.00
N SER A 89 -2.16 -5.56 -42.65
CA SER A 89 -1.68 -6.56 -43.63
C SER A 89 -2.84 -7.32 -44.28
N LEU A 90 -3.83 -7.74 -43.51
CA LEU A 90 -5.01 -8.43 -44.04
C LEU A 90 -5.84 -7.51 -44.94
N ARG A 91 -6.00 -6.23 -44.59
CA ARG A 91 -6.68 -5.24 -45.43
C ARG A 91 -5.96 -5.00 -46.75
N SER A 92 -4.62 -4.92 -46.75
CA SER A 92 -3.83 -4.80 -47.99
C SER A 92 -4.06 -6.00 -48.90
N LYS A 93 -3.91 -7.22 -48.36
CA LYS A 93 -4.10 -8.47 -49.12
C LYS A 93 -5.51 -8.59 -49.68
N LEU A 94 -6.53 -8.18 -48.92
CA LEU A 94 -7.91 -8.18 -49.40
C LEU A 94 -8.12 -7.16 -50.53
N SER A 95 -7.53 -5.96 -50.41
CA SER A 95 -7.62 -4.93 -51.45
C SER A 95 -6.89 -5.31 -52.75
N GLU A 96 -5.84 -6.14 -52.67
CA GLU A 96 -5.12 -6.67 -53.83
C GLU A 96 -5.86 -7.83 -54.52
N ALA A 97 -6.81 -8.46 -53.81
CA ALA A 97 -7.56 -9.62 -54.30
C ALA A 97 -8.92 -9.28 -54.94
N ILE A 98 -9.34 -8.01 -54.88
CA ILE A 98 -10.59 -7.47 -55.46
C ILE A 98 -10.21 -6.57 -56.64
#